data_AF-A0A349SSB8-F1
#
_entry.id   AF-A0A349SSB8-F1
#
_cell.length_a   1.000
_cell.length_b   1.000
_cell.length_c   1.000
_cell.angle_alpha   90.00
_cell.angle_beta   90.00
_cell.angle_gamma   90.00
#
_symmetry.space_group_name_H-M   'P 1'
#
loop_
_entity.id
_entity.type
_entity.pdbx_description
1 polymer ?
#
loop_
_entity_poly.entity_id
_entity_poly.type
_entity_poly.pdbx_seq_one_letter_code
_entity_poly.pdbx_strand_id
1 'polypeptide(L)'
;LQQVQPQGEDVISGNVSLPKVNVRGVVSNLLRQRETKQGPERVGQTDSDVINLVSMLFDFILDDDNLPVPVKALLGRLQIPYLKLAIQDYSFFSRGGHPARKLLNELARAGIGLNEDADHLKKDMVFKKIQSTAQRILTEYEKEAVLFDELLHDFSQFMQTEVRRSQMIEQRTKAAEEGKAKAQLAEKTALETVRQRLDGKTVPEVVVRLLTDGWMGVLKLVFLKYGPESNNWLGAVKTIDHLLLSVAPTEDDAARKKLFNIVPILLKNLRQGLNSVSFNPF
;
A
#
# COMPACT_ATOMS: atom_id res chain seq x y z
N LEU A 1 8.61 -22.11 -42.38
CA LEU A 1 7.71 -22.98 -41.59
C LEU A 1 6.81 -22.07 -40.76
N GLN A 2 5.58 -21.88 -41.21
CA GLN A 2 4.56 -21.14 -40.47
C GLN A 2 4.29 -21.87 -39.16
N GLN A 3 4.79 -21.33 -38.05
CA GLN A 3 4.36 -21.75 -36.72
C GLN A 3 3.17 -20.88 -36.34
N VAL A 4 2.02 -21.52 -36.25
CA VAL A 4 0.78 -20.97 -35.72
C VAL A 4 1.08 -20.44 -34.32
N GLN A 5 0.83 -19.14 -34.12
CA GLN A 5 1.15 -18.44 -32.89
C GLN A 5 -0.02 -18.59 -31.91
N PRO A 6 0.19 -19.17 -30.72
CA PRO A 6 -0.87 -19.25 -29.72
C PRO A 6 -1.19 -17.85 -29.20
N GLN A 7 -2.47 -17.48 -29.29
CA GLN A 7 -3.06 -16.23 -28.82
C GLN A 7 -2.94 -16.11 -27.29
N GLY A 8 -3.10 -14.89 -26.76
CA GLY A 8 -2.87 -14.54 -25.34
C GLY A 8 -3.68 -15.32 -24.30
N GLU A 9 -4.60 -16.20 -24.69
CA GLU A 9 -5.37 -17.07 -23.80
C GLU A 9 -4.56 -18.26 -23.25
N ASP A 10 -3.53 -18.74 -23.97
CA ASP A 10 -2.77 -19.93 -23.57
C ASP A 10 -1.81 -19.69 -22.40
N VAL A 11 -1.45 -18.44 -22.12
CA VAL A 11 -0.54 -18.06 -21.01
C VAL A 11 -1.22 -18.24 -19.65
N ILE A 12 -2.55 -18.21 -19.64
CA ILE A 12 -3.36 -18.09 -18.43
C ILE A 12 -3.88 -19.46 -17.98
N SER A 13 -4.07 -20.40 -18.90
CA SER A 13 -4.70 -21.70 -18.62
C SER A 13 -3.77 -22.75 -17.97
N GLY A 14 -2.64 -22.35 -17.38
CA GLY A 14 -1.77 -23.24 -16.60
C GLY A 14 -1.02 -24.34 -17.37
N ASN A 15 -1.19 -24.43 -18.70
CA ASN A 15 -0.55 -25.44 -19.55
C ASN A 15 0.70 -24.94 -20.28
N VAL A 16 1.39 -23.92 -19.75
CA VAL A 16 2.62 -23.41 -20.36
C VAL A 16 3.80 -24.23 -19.86
N SER A 17 4.20 -25.24 -20.64
CA SER A 17 5.61 -25.63 -20.64
C SER A 17 6.39 -24.40 -21.10
N LEU A 18 7.20 -23.80 -20.22
CA LEU A 18 8.14 -22.74 -20.59
C LEU A 18 8.86 -23.21 -21.86
N PRO A 19 8.67 -22.55 -23.01
CA PRO A 19 9.43 -22.95 -24.18
C PRO A 19 10.88 -22.70 -23.80
N LYS A 20 11.67 -23.78 -23.67
CA LYS A 20 13.12 -23.70 -23.73
C LYS A 20 13.44 -23.24 -25.15
N VAL A 21 13.32 -21.93 -25.37
CA VAL A 21 13.66 -21.31 -26.65
C VAL A 21 15.11 -21.72 -26.91
N ASN A 22 15.36 -22.38 -28.04
CA ASN A 22 16.71 -22.72 -28.44
C ASN A 22 17.41 -21.44 -28.89
N VAL A 23 17.81 -20.63 -27.91
CA VAL A 23 18.51 -19.35 -28.10
C VAL A 23 19.70 -19.55 -29.02
N ARG A 24 20.40 -20.68 -28.87
CA ARG A 24 21.55 -21.09 -29.68
C ARG A 24 21.23 -21.23 -31.18
N GLY A 25 20.04 -21.73 -31.53
CA GLY A 25 19.59 -21.90 -32.92
C GLY A 25 19.12 -20.60 -33.60
N VAL A 26 18.56 -19.67 -32.83
CA VAL A 26 18.20 -18.33 -33.34
C VAL A 26 19.47 -17.50 -33.54
N VAL A 27 20.40 -17.60 -32.60
CA VAL A 27 21.73 -16.99 -32.63
C VAL A 27 22.54 -17.42 -33.85
N SER A 28 22.61 -18.72 -34.17
CA SER A 28 23.43 -19.19 -35.30
C SER A 28 22.97 -18.62 -36.64
N ASN A 29 21.68 -18.34 -36.79
CA ASN A 29 21.14 -17.66 -37.98
C ASN A 29 21.47 -16.16 -38.02
N LEU A 30 21.46 -15.48 -36.86
CA LEU A 30 21.84 -14.07 -36.75
C LEU A 30 23.35 -13.85 -36.96
N LEU A 31 24.18 -14.74 -36.43
CA LEU A 31 25.63 -14.72 -36.61
C LEU A 31 26.02 -14.93 -38.08
N ARG A 32 25.39 -15.89 -38.78
CA ARG A 32 25.61 -16.12 -40.22
C ARG A 32 25.25 -14.90 -41.10
N GLN A 33 24.21 -14.16 -40.72
CA GLN A 33 23.85 -12.89 -41.40
C GLN A 33 24.86 -11.76 -41.14
N ARG A 34 25.67 -11.83 -40.07
CA ARG A 34 26.71 -10.85 -39.75
C ARG A 34 28.08 -11.24 -40.31
N GLU A 35 28.41 -12.53 -40.30
CA GLU A 35 29.63 -13.09 -40.93
C GLU A 35 29.72 -12.73 -42.42
N THR A 36 28.58 -12.74 -43.12
CA THR A 36 28.46 -12.31 -44.52
C THR A 36 28.71 -10.80 -44.74
N LYS A 37 28.76 -9.98 -43.67
CA LYS A 37 29.00 -8.53 -43.74
C LYS A 37 30.32 -8.07 -43.11
N GLN A 38 30.91 -8.80 -42.17
CA GLN A 38 32.06 -8.32 -41.36
C GLN A 38 33.25 -9.29 -41.23
N GLY A 39 33.19 -10.49 -41.82
CA GLY A 39 34.31 -11.45 -41.83
C GLY A 39 34.42 -12.31 -40.56
N PRO A 40 35.04 -13.51 -40.65
CA PRO A 40 34.81 -14.61 -39.70
C PRO A 40 35.60 -14.54 -38.37
N GLU A 41 36.74 -13.85 -38.29
CA GLU A 41 37.69 -14.07 -37.17
C GLU A 41 37.49 -13.21 -35.91
N ARG A 42 36.81 -12.05 -35.99
CA ARG A 42 36.63 -11.15 -34.83
C ARG A 42 35.25 -11.23 -34.17
N VAL A 43 34.34 -12.03 -34.73
CA VAL A 43 32.91 -12.08 -34.36
C VAL A 43 32.60 -13.23 -33.39
N GLY A 44 33.33 -14.35 -33.45
CA GLY A 44 32.92 -15.58 -32.74
C GLY A 44 33.00 -15.57 -31.21
N GLN A 45 34.00 -14.89 -30.62
CA GLN A 45 34.25 -14.98 -29.17
C GLN A 45 33.46 -13.94 -28.37
N THR A 46 33.45 -12.69 -28.84
CA THR A 46 32.71 -11.59 -28.21
C THR A 46 31.19 -11.81 -28.25
N ASP A 47 30.65 -12.35 -29.35
CA ASP A 47 29.21 -12.60 -29.46
C ASP A 47 28.77 -13.77 -28.57
N SER A 48 29.63 -14.78 -28.35
CA SER A 48 29.36 -15.88 -27.41
C SER A 48 29.26 -15.38 -25.96
N ASP A 49 30.12 -14.46 -25.55
CA ASP A 49 30.09 -13.88 -24.21
C ASP A 49 28.84 -13.03 -23.97
N VAL A 50 28.40 -12.28 -24.99
CA VAL A 50 27.15 -11.51 -24.96
C VAL A 50 25.94 -12.43 -24.74
N ILE A 51 25.89 -13.57 -25.41
CA ILE A 51 24.81 -14.55 -25.24
C ILE A 51 24.77 -15.08 -23.80
N ASN A 52 25.91 -15.52 -23.29
CA ASN A 52 25.99 -16.04 -21.93
C ASN A 52 25.56 -14.99 -20.90
N LEU A 53 25.94 -13.72 -21.10
CA LEU A 53 25.60 -12.64 -20.18
C LEU A 53 24.10 -12.30 -20.20
N VAL A 54 23.46 -12.30 -21.38
CA VAL A 54 22.01 -12.14 -21.48
C VAL A 54 21.28 -13.33 -20.85
N SER A 55 21.75 -14.55 -21.06
CA SER A 55 21.19 -15.73 -20.40
C SER A 55 21.24 -15.62 -18.88
N MET A 56 22.41 -15.31 -18.29
CA MET A 56 22.55 -15.12 -16.83
C MET A 56 21.62 -14.03 -16.28
N LEU A 57 21.42 -12.93 -17.02
CA LEU A 57 20.51 -11.86 -16.61
C LEU A 57 19.06 -12.34 -16.52
N PHE A 58 18.58 -13.07 -17.51
CA PHE A 58 17.22 -13.59 -17.51
C PHE A 58 17.05 -14.75 -16.53
N ASP A 59 18.03 -15.63 -16.39
CA ASP A 59 18.00 -16.69 -15.39
C ASP A 59 17.83 -16.09 -13.99
N PHE A 60 18.60 -15.05 -13.63
CA PHE A 60 18.45 -14.33 -12.37
C PHE A 60 17.03 -13.76 -12.15
N ILE A 61 16.41 -13.23 -13.19
CA ILE A 61 15.04 -12.66 -13.10
C ILE A 61 13.98 -13.76 -13.00
N LEU A 62 14.15 -14.85 -13.76
CA LEU A 62 13.17 -15.93 -13.86
C LEU A 62 13.25 -16.92 -12.69
N ASP A 63 14.40 -16.97 -12.00
CA ASP A 63 14.61 -17.78 -10.79
C ASP A 63 14.01 -17.13 -9.52
N ASP A 64 13.53 -15.88 -9.57
CA ASP A 64 12.89 -15.23 -8.42
C ASP A 64 11.51 -15.84 -8.12
N ASP A 65 11.38 -16.57 -7.00
CA ASP A 65 10.12 -17.21 -6.59
C ASP A 65 9.00 -16.22 -6.27
N ASN A 66 9.31 -14.95 -6.00
CA ASN A 66 8.30 -13.92 -5.75
C ASN A 66 7.62 -13.39 -7.02
N LEU A 67 8.08 -13.84 -8.19
CA LEU A 67 7.55 -13.44 -9.48
C LEU A 67 6.53 -14.49 -9.97
N PRO A 68 5.24 -14.13 -10.16
CA PRO A 68 4.25 -15.10 -10.62
C PRO A 68 4.60 -15.73 -11.97
N VAL A 69 4.26 -17.00 -12.15
CA VAL A 69 4.54 -17.78 -13.37
C VAL A 69 4.09 -17.07 -14.65
N PRO A 70 2.90 -16.42 -14.73
CA PRO A 70 2.51 -15.69 -15.93
C PRO A 70 3.43 -14.49 -16.25
N VAL A 71 3.97 -13.83 -15.22
CA VAL A 71 4.93 -12.73 -15.40
C VAL A 71 6.27 -13.28 -15.87
N LYS A 72 6.77 -14.37 -15.26
CA LYS A 72 7.97 -15.08 -15.72
C LYS A 72 7.86 -15.45 -17.20
N ALA A 73 6.71 -15.96 -17.63
CA ALA A 73 6.47 -16.33 -19.02
C ALA A 73 6.53 -15.11 -19.97
N LEU A 74 6.01 -13.94 -19.56
CA LEU A 74 6.10 -12.70 -20.35
C LEU A 74 7.54 -12.20 -20.45
N LEU A 75 8.27 -12.14 -19.33
CA LEU A 75 9.66 -11.68 -19.32
C LEU A 75 10.57 -12.64 -20.10
N GLY A 76 10.36 -13.95 -19.98
CA GLY A 76 11.13 -14.94 -20.73
C GLY A 76 11.05 -14.76 -22.25
N ARG A 77 9.91 -14.27 -22.78
CA ARG A 77 9.78 -13.95 -24.21
C ARG A 77 10.68 -12.80 -24.65
N LEU A 78 11.09 -11.92 -23.73
CA LEU A 78 11.95 -10.78 -24.02
C LEU A 78 13.43 -11.16 -24.20
N GLN A 79 13.83 -12.40 -23.92
CA GLN A 79 15.21 -12.86 -24.09
C GLN A 79 15.77 -12.58 -25.49
N ILE A 80 15.00 -12.89 -26.55
CA ILE A 80 15.46 -12.70 -27.93
C ILE A 80 15.60 -11.21 -28.31
N PRO A 81 14.59 -10.34 -28.06
CA PRO A 81 14.77 -8.90 -28.25
C PRO A 81 15.98 -8.32 -27.51
N TYR A 82 16.21 -8.70 -26.25
CA TYR A 82 17.33 -8.19 -25.46
C TYR A 82 18.68 -8.73 -25.93
N LEU A 83 18.72 -9.97 -26.40
CA LEU A 83 19.91 -10.52 -27.01
C LEU A 83 20.27 -9.79 -28.31
N LYS A 84 19.28 -9.53 -29.16
CA LYS A 84 19.44 -8.74 -30.38
C LYS A 84 19.96 -7.33 -30.06
N LEU A 85 19.41 -6.69 -29.02
CA LEU A 85 19.90 -5.41 -28.53
C LEU A 85 21.36 -5.49 -28.07
N ALA A 86 21.71 -6.47 -27.25
CA ALA A 86 23.07 -6.59 -26.71
C ALA A 86 24.14 -6.84 -27.79
N ILE A 87 23.78 -7.52 -28.88
CA ILE A 87 24.65 -7.75 -30.05
C ILE A 87 24.81 -6.47 -30.90
N GLN A 88 23.80 -5.59 -30.90
CA GLN A 88 23.77 -4.34 -31.67
C GLN A 88 24.38 -3.16 -30.90
N ASP A 89 24.18 -3.10 -29.58
CA ASP A 89 24.63 -2.03 -28.69
C ASP A 89 25.45 -2.58 -27.51
N TYR A 90 26.77 -2.47 -27.63
CA TYR A 90 27.72 -2.84 -26.57
C TYR A 90 27.57 -1.98 -25.30
N SER A 91 26.88 -0.84 -25.36
CA SER A 91 26.55 -0.01 -24.21
C SER A 91 25.52 -0.66 -23.27
N PHE A 92 24.76 -1.64 -23.79
CA PHE A 92 23.78 -2.41 -23.03
C PHE A 92 24.36 -2.96 -21.73
N PHE A 93 25.61 -3.45 -21.72
CA PHE A 93 26.27 -3.96 -20.52
C PHE A 93 27.22 -2.96 -19.85
N SER A 94 27.95 -2.16 -20.62
CA SER A 94 28.94 -1.22 -20.04
C SER A 94 28.32 -0.02 -19.32
N ARG A 95 27.09 0.41 -19.68
CA ARG A 95 26.41 1.55 -19.03
C ARG A 95 25.27 1.12 -18.12
N GLY A 96 25.51 1.01 -16.81
CA GLY A 96 24.52 0.55 -15.83
C GLY A 96 23.13 1.21 -15.93
N GLY A 97 23.08 2.43 -16.44
CA GLY A 97 21.85 3.18 -16.71
C GLY A 97 21.15 2.92 -18.06
N HIS A 98 21.49 1.85 -18.80
CA HIS A 98 20.90 1.58 -20.12
C HIS A 98 19.36 1.47 -20.03
N PRO A 99 18.59 2.16 -20.90
CA PRO A 99 17.12 2.21 -20.83
C PRO A 99 16.46 0.84 -20.83
N ALA A 100 16.89 -0.07 -21.70
CA ALA A 100 16.41 -1.45 -21.72
C ALA A 100 16.64 -2.19 -20.39
N ARG A 101 17.81 -2.05 -19.75
CA ARG A 101 18.06 -2.69 -18.45
C ARG A 101 17.17 -2.11 -17.35
N LYS A 102 17.00 -0.79 -17.33
CA LYS A 102 16.08 -0.13 -16.40
C LYS A 102 14.65 -0.63 -16.59
N LEU A 103 14.19 -0.70 -17.85
CA LEU A 103 12.86 -1.18 -18.16
C LEU A 103 12.66 -2.63 -17.72
N LEU A 104 13.60 -3.54 -18.04
CA LEU A 104 13.52 -4.93 -17.60
C LEU A 104 13.45 -5.05 -16.08
N ASN A 105 14.27 -4.29 -15.37
CA ASN A 105 14.26 -4.25 -13.90
C ASN A 105 12.94 -3.69 -13.35
N GLU A 106 12.38 -2.66 -13.96
CA GLU A 106 11.08 -2.09 -13.55
C GLU A 106 9.93 -3.07 -13.82
N LEU A 107 9.93 -3.78 -14.95
CA LEU A 107 8.94 -4.81 -15.26
C LEU A 107 9.02 -5.97 -14.26
N ALA A 108 10.24 -6.45 -13.95
CA ALA A 108 10.44 -7.51 -12.97
C ALA A 108 9.97 -7.07 -11.57
N ARG A 109 10.40 -5.88 -11.11
CA ARG A 109 10.00 -5.32 -9.81
C ARG A 109 8.50 -5.08 -9.69
N ALA A 110 7.86 -4.60 -10.76
CA ALA A 110 6.41 -4.40 -10.77
C ALA A 110 5.63 -5.72 -10.77
N GLY A 111 6.25 -6.81 -11.22
CA GLY A 111 5.69 -8.15 -11.14
C GLY A 111 5.74 -8.78 -9.76
N ILE A 112 6.69 -8.37 -8.92
CA ILE A 112 6.84 -8.88 -7.55
C ILE A 112 5.63 -8.43 -6.72
N GLY A 113 4.96 -9.40 -6.08
CA GLY A 113 3.79 -9.15 -5.24
C GLY A 113 2.45 -9.09 -5.99
N LEU A 114 2.44 -9.35 -7.31
CA LEU A 114 1.20 -9.64 -8.03
C LEU A 114 0.62 -10.99 -7.59
N ASN A 115 -0.69 -11.13 -7.69
CA ASN A 115 -1.39 -12.35 -7.30
C ASN A 115 -1.04 -13.52 -8.25
N GLU A 116 -0.90 -14.72 -7.71
CA GLU A 116 -0.68 -15.95 -8.50
C GLU A 116 -1.97 -16.44 -9.18
N ASP A 117 -3.13 -16.10 -8.63
CA ASP A 117 -4.43 -16.46 -9.22
C ASP A 117 -4.63 -15.74 -10.55
N ALA A 118 -4.79 -16.53 -11.60
CA ALA A 118 -4.85 -16.05 -12.97
C ALA A 118 -6.09 -15.19 -13.25
N ASP A 119 -7.21 -15.41 -12.56
CA ASP A 119 -8.43 -14.60 -12.75
C ASP A 119 -8.32 -13.23 -12.08
N HIS A 120 -7.58 -13.15 -10.97
CA HIS A 120 -7.25 -11.88 -10.33
C HIS A 120 -6.21 -11.13 -11.15
N LEU A 121 -5.17 -11.83 -11.61
CA LEU A 121 -4.09 -11.26 -12.39
C LEU A 121 -4.58 -10.65 -13.72
N LYS A 122 -5.54 -11.29 -14.40
CA LYS A 122 -6.21 -10.75 -15.60
C LYS A 122 -6.85 -9.39 -15.41
N LYS A 123 -7.31 -9.06 -14.19
CA LYS A 123 -7.98 -7.79 -13.88
C LYS A 123 -6.99 -6.74 -13.40
N ASP A 124 -5.81 -7.16 -12.93
CA ASP A 124 -4.77 -6.30 -12.41
C ASP A 124 -4.22 -5.35 -13.50
N MET A 125 -4.14 -4.06 -13.16
CA MET A 125 -3.73 -3.02 -14.09
C MET A 125 -2.21 -3.03 -14.33
N VAL A 126 -1.43 -3.38 -13.30
CA VAL A 126 0.04 -3.50 -13.40
C VAL A 126 0.38 -4.68 -14.29
N PHE A 127 -0.28 -5.82 -14.11
CA PHE A 127 -0.09 -6.98 -15.00
C PHE A 127 -0.40 -6.64 -16.47
N LYS A 128 -1.54 -5.98 -16.74
CA LYS A 128 -1.89 -5.54 -18.09
C LYS A 128 -0.85 -4.59 -18.68
N LYS A 129 -0.30 -3.68 -17.87
CA LYS A 129 0.76 -2.77 -18.32
C LYS A 129 2.02 -3.56 -18.69
N ILE A 130 2.49 -4.46 -17.83
CA ILE A 130 3.64 -5.35 -18.10
C ILE A 130 3.41 -6.11 -19.41
N GLN A 131 2.24 -6.73 -19.58
CA GLN A 131 1.89 -7.47 -20.79
C GLN A 131 1.92 -6.58 -22.04
N SER A 132 1.31 -5.39 -21.98
CA SER A 132 1.29 -4.46 -23.12
C SER A 132 2.69 -3.98 -23.49
N THR A 133 3.52 -3.63 -22.51
CA THR A 133 4.90 -3.20 -22.72
C THR A 133 5.75 -4.33 -23.32
N ALA A 134 5.64 -5.54 -22.78
CA ALA A 134 6.33 -6.71 -23.32
C ALA A 134 5.90 -7.01 -24.76
N GLN A 135 4.59 -6.91 -25.05
CA GLN A 135 4.06 -7.13 -26.40
C GLN A 135 4.61 -6.09 -27.38
N ARG A 136 4.67 -4.80 -27.01
CA ARG A 136 5.27 -3.75 -27.84
C ARG A 136 6.73 -4.04 -28.17
N ILE A 137 7.52 -4.49 -27.20
CA ILE A 137 8.93 -4.90 -27.46
C ILE A 137 8.97 -6.05 -28.47
N LEU A 138 8.09 -7.04 -28.34
CA LEU A 138 8.07 -8.21 -29.23
C LEU A 138 7.66 -7.87 -30.67
N THR A 139 6.79 -6.87 -30.86
CA THR A 139 6.24 -6.52 -32.17
C THR A 139 6.95 -5.35 -32.86
N GLU A 140 7.38 -4.34 -32.10
CA GLU A 140 7.88 -3.07 -32.65
C GLU A 140 9.42 -3.01 -32.68
N TYR A 141 10.12 -3.89 -31.95
CA TYR A 141 11.58 -3.81 -31.85
C TYR A 141 12.31 -4.36 -33.11
N GLU A 142 12.52 -3.48 -34.08
CA GLU A 142 13.31 -3.79 -35.26
C GLU A 142 14.80 -3.40 -35.12
N LYS A 143 15.13 -2.13 -34.92
CA LYS A 143 16.53 -1.65 -34.83
C LYS A 143 16.77 -0.40 -33.97
N GLU A 144 15.72 0.27 -33.49
CA GLU A 144 15.89 1.56 -32.81
C GLU A 144 15.90 1.40 -31.29
N ALA A 145 16.96 1.88 -30.65
CA ALA A 145 17.08 1.92 -29.20
C ALA A 145 16.07 2.89 -28.53
N VAL A 146 15.53 3.84 -29.30
CA VAL A 146 14.55 4.85 -28.85
C VAL A 146 13.29 4.22 -28.26
N LEU A 147 12.87 3.06 -28.76
CA LEU A 147 11.71 2.33 -28.25
C LEU A 147 11.86 2.01 -26.75
N PHE A 148 13.06 1.66 -26.28
CA PHE A 148 13.26 1.33 -24.87
C PHE A 148 13.19 2.56 -23.96
N ASP A 149 13.63 3.72 -24.43
CA ASP A 149 13.48 4.99 -23.70
C ASP A 149 12.01 5.40 -23.59
N GLU A 150 11.26 5.29 -24.69
CA GLU A 150 9.82 5.57 -24.72
C GLU A 150 9.06 4.65 -23.77
N LEU A 151 9.29 3.34 -23.87
CA LEU A 151 8.62 2.34 -23.05
C LEU A 151 8.99 2.47 -21.57
N LEU A 152 10.25 2.79 -21.26
CA LEU A 152 10.67 3.09 -19.91
C LEU A 152 9.91 4.29 -19.37
N HIS A 153 9.86 5.39 -20.10
CA HIS A 153 9.17 6.59 -19.67
C HIS A 153 7.68 6.34 -19.40
N ASP A 154 6.99 5.70 -20.36
CA ASP A 154 5.57 5.36 -20.26
C ASP A 154 5.29 4.39 -19.09
N PHE A 155 6.13 3.38 -18.90
CA PHE A 155 5.99 2.43 -17.79
C PHE A 155 6.23 3.09 -16.44
N SER A 156 7.31 3.88 -16.29
CA SER A 156 7.60 4.58 -15.04
C SER A 156 6.50 5.58 -14.66
N GLN A 157 5.93 6.31 -15.63
CA GLN A 157 4.80 7.22 -15.38
C GLN A 157 3.56 6.48 -14.89
N PHE A 158 3.25 5.34 -15.52
CA PHE A 158 2.15 4.49 -15.09
C PHE A 158 2.36 4.01 -13.65
N MET A 159 3.56 3.49 -13.32
CA MET A 159 3.86 3.01 -11.98
C MET A 159 3.78 4.11 -10.91
N GLN A 160 4.23 5.34 -11.21
CA GLN A 160 4.06 6.46 -10.29
C GLN A 160 2.59 6.78 -10.00
N THR A 161 1.73 6.63 -11.00
CA THR A 161 0.29 6.85 -10.86
C THR A 161 -0.35 5.76 -10.01
N GLU A 162 0.00 4.49 -10.24
CA GLU A 162 -0.54 3.37 -9.48
C GLU A 162 -0.05 3.32 -8.03
N VAL A 163 1.22 3.70 -7.76
CA VAL A 163 1.71 3.84 -6.39
C VAL A 163 0.91 4.90 -5.63
N ARG A 164 0.65 6.07 -6.24
CA ARG A 164 -0.17 7.12 -5.63
C ARG A 164 -1.62 6.68 -5.38
N ARG A 165 -2.20 5.94 -6.33
CA ARG A 165 -3.55 5.38 -6.20
C ARG A 165 -3.64 4.38 -5.04
N SER A 166 -2.66 3.47 -4.95
CA SER A 166 -2.57 2.47 -3.89
C SER A 166 -2.45 3.13 -2.51
N GLN A 167 -1.60 4.15 -2.38
CA GLN A 167 -1.45 4.93 -1.14
C GLN A 167 -2.76 5.63 -0.72
N MET A 168 -3.52 6.18 -1.68
CA MET A 168 -4.81 6.80 -1.37
C MET A 168 -5.86 5.79 -0.87
N ILE A 169 -5.86 4.57 -1.41
CA ILE A 169 -6.77 3.50 -0.97
C ILE A 169 -6.37 3.03 0.44
N GLU A 170 -5.08 2.80 0.68
CA GLU A 170 -4.54 2.40 1.98
C GLU A 170 -4.87 3.43 3.09
N GLN A 171 -4.70 4.73 2.80
CA GLN A 171 -5.05 5.80 3.75
C GLN A 171 -6.54 5.83 4.10
N ARG A 172 -7.42 5.47 3.17
CA ARG A 172 -8.87 5.42 3.41
C ARG A 172 -9.28 4.24 4.27
N THR A 173 -8.65 3.07 4.09
CA THR A 173 -8.94 1.88 4.89
C THR A 173 -8.42 2.03 6.32
N LYS A 174 -7.22 2.60 6.48
CA LYS A 174 -6.59 2.78 7.80
C LYS A 174 -7.33 3.79 8.68
N ALA A 175 -7.81 4.89 8.10
CA ALA A 175 -8.57 5.90 8.85
C ALA A 175 -9.93 5.39 9.38
N ALA A 176 -10.56 4.45 8.67
CA ALA A 176 -11.84 3.87 9.08
C ALA A 176 -11.69 2.92 10.28
N GLU A 177 -10.63 2.11 10.30
CA GLU A 177 -10.34 1.17 11.39
C GLU A 177 -9.78 1.87 12.64
N GLU A 178 -8.85 2.82 12.47
CA GLU A 178 -8.33 3.63 13.58
C GLU A 178 -9.42 4.47 14.24
N GLY A 179 -10.33 5.04 13.45
CA GLY A 179 -11.48 5.79 13.97
C GLY A 179 -12.41 4.94 14.83
N LYS A 180 -12.69 3.70 14.39
CA LYS A 180 -13.54 2.75 15.14
C LYS A 180 -12.88 2.31 16.44
N ALA A 181 -11.60 1.94 16.41
CA ALA A 181 -10.86 1.56 17.60
C ALA A 181 -10.78 2.71 18.63
N LYS A 182 -10.53 3.94 18.16
CA LYS A 182 -10.47 5.13 19.02
C LYS A 182 -11.82 5.48 19.64
N ALA A 183 -12.91 5.34 18.90
CA ALA A 183 -14.27 5.55 19.41
C ALA A 183 -14.64 4.53 20.50
N GLN A 184 -14.31 3.24 20.29
CA GLN A 184 -14.53 2.19 21.29
C GLN A 184 -13.71 2.42 22.57
N LEU A 185 -12.44 2.83 22.42
CA LEU A 185 -11.59 3.17 23.56
C LEU A 185 -12.13 4.37 24.34
N ALA A 186 -12.59 5.41 23.64
CA ALA A 186 -13.20 6.58 24.27
C ALA A 186 -14.45 6.22 25.08
N GLU A 187 -15.31 5.34 24.52
CA GLU A 187 -16.51 4.86 25.19
C GLU A 187 -16.19 4.02 26.44
N LYS A 188 -15.29 3.04 26.31
CA LYS A 188 -14.84 2.22 27.43
C LYS A 188 -14.25 3.09 28.55
N THR A 189 -13.35 4.02 28.21
CA THR A 189 -12.70 4.89 29.19
C THR A 189 -13.70 5.81 29.89
N ALA A 190 -14.64 6.39 29.15
CA ALA A 190 -15.68 7.25 29.73
C ALA A 190 -16.57 6.46 30.71
N LEU A 191 -16.99 5.25 30.33
CA LEU A 191 -17.80 4.37 31.17
C LEU A 191 -17.06 3.95 32.44
N GLU A 192 -15.82 3.48 32.31
CA GLU A 192 -14.97 3.09 33.45
C GLU A 192 -14.76 4.26 34.41
N THR A 193 -14.51 5.46 33.88
CA THR A 193 -14.33 6.67 34.67
C THR A 193 -15.59 7.02 35.47
N VAL A 194 -16.78 6.99 34.85
CA VAL A 194 -18.04 7.26 35.57
C VAL A 194 -18.29 6.18 36.62
N ARG A 195 -18.12 4.90 36.26
CA ARG A 195 -18.34 3.76 37.16
C ARG A 195 -17.45 3.84 38.41
N GLN A 196 -16.14 4.05 38.23
CA GLN A 196 -15.18 4.17 39.34
C GLN A 196 -15.56 5.30 40.32
N ARG A 197 -16.19 6.37 39.83
CA ARG A 197 -16.57 7.51 40.67
C ARG A 197 -17.86 7.32 41.44
N LEU A 198 -18.75 6.48 40.91
CA LEU A 198 -20.00 6.08 41.54
C LEU A 198 -19.82 4.90 42.50
N ASP A 199 -18.76 4.11 42.33
CA ASP A 199 -18.50 2.92 43.13
C ASP A 199 -18.46 3.23 44.64
N GLY A 200 -19.20 2.43 45.42
CA GLY A 200 -19.30 2.58 46.87
C GLY A 200 -20.03 3.84 47.38
N LYS A 201 -20.67 4.66 46.53
CA LYS A 201 -21.37 5.88 46.94
C LYS A 201 -22.87 5.79 46.79
N THR A 202 -23.61 6.34 47.77
CA THR A 202 -25.05 6.56 47.67
C THR A 202 -25.32 7.88 46.95
N VAL A 203 -25.69 7.82 45.68
CA VAL A 203 -25.88 8.99 44.80
C VAL A 203 -27.34 9.06 44.34
N PRO A 204 -27.99 10.24 44.35
CA PRO A 204 -29.35 10.39 43.83
C PRO A 204 -29.49 9.94 42.37
N GLU A 205 -30.60 9.31 42.02
CA GLU A 205 -30.86 8.76 40.68
C GLU A 205 -30.71 9.81 39.57
N VAL A 206 -31.16 11.05 39.81
CA VAL A 206 -31.01 12.17 38.87
C VAL A 206 -29.55 12.46 38.49
N VAL A 207 -28.62 12.30 39.44
CA VAL A 207 -27.19 12.50 39.21
C VAL A 207 -26.60 11.33 38.43
N VAL A 208 -27.03 10.11 38.74
CA VAL A 208 -26.63 8.91 38.00
C VAL A 208 -27.04 9.05 36.52
N ARG A 209 -28.32 9.38 36.27
CA ARG A 209 -28.83 9.62 34.91
C ARG A 209 -28.11 10.75 34.19
N LEU A 210 -27.83 11.86 34.87
CA LEU A 210 -27.06 12.96 34.28
C LEU A 210 -25.68 12.51 33.83
N LEU A 211 -25.01 11.68 34.64
CA LEU A 211 -23.67 11.18 34.33
C LEU A 211 -23.69 10.16 33.20
N THR A 212 -24.63 9.21 33.21
CA THR A 212 -24.74 8.17 32.19
C THR A 212 -25.27 8.71 30.87
N ASP A 213 -26.35 9.47 30.90
CA ASP A 213 -27.09 9.82 29.68
C ASP A 213 -26.51 11.07 29.01
N GLY A 214 -25.90 11.97 29.80
CA GLY A 214 -25.34 13.23 29.31
C GLY A 214 -23.82 13.29 29.40
N TRP A 215 -23.27 13.18 30.61
CA TRP A 215 -21.86 13.49 30.87
C TRP A 215 -20.88 12.48 30.25
N MET A 216 -21.28 11.21 30.08
CA MET A 216 -20.51 10.23 29.30
C MET A 216 -20.26 10.71 27.87
N GLY A 217 -21.24 11.36 27.24
CA GLY A 217 -21.07 11.97 25.92
C GLY A 217 -19.96 13.02 25.91
N VAL A 218 -19.91 13.86 26.95
CA VAL A 218 -18.90 14.93 27.10
C VAL A 218 -17.51 14.32 27.26
N LEU A 219 -17.37 13.29 28.10
CA LEU A 219 -16.11 12.57 28.26
C LEU A 219 -15.65 11.95 26.93
N LYS A 220 -16.54 11.26 26.20
CA LYS A 220 -16.21 10.70 24.87
C LYS A 220 -15.71 11.78 23.90
N LEU A 221 -16.41 12.91 23.82
CA LEU A 221 -16.03 14.03 22.94
C LEU A 221 -14.67 14.61 23.30
N VAL A 222 -14.42 14.85 24.60
CA VAL A 222 -13.15 15.40 25.09
C VAL A 222 -12.00 14.42 24.88
N PHE A 223 -12.22 13.11 25.11
CA PHE A 223 -11.23 12.06 24.84
C PHE A 223 -10.85 12.03 23.36
N LEU A 224 -11.83 12.06 22.45
CA LEU A 224 -11.58 12.00 21.02
C LEU A 224 -10.81 13.23 20.51
N LYS A 225 -11.13 14.41 21.05
CA LYS A 225 -10.58 15.70 20.61
C LYS A 225 -9.24 16.05 21.24
N TYR A 226 -9.03 15.72 22.52
CA TYR A 226 -7.87 16.18 23.28
C TYR A 226 -7.06 15.04 23.91
N GLY A 227 -7.61 13.83 24.02
CA GLY A 227 -6.95 12.68 24.64
C GLY A 227 -7.12 12.60 26.17
N PRO A 228 -6.87 11.42 26.76
CA PRO A 228 -7.10 11.14 28.19
C PRO A 228 -6.12 11.82 29.15
N GLU A 229 -4.96 12.28 28.69
CA GLU A 229 -4.00 12.98 29.54
C GLU A 229 -4.16 14.51 29.49
N SER A 230 -5.11 15.00 28.70
CA SER A 230 -5.30 16.43 28.50
C SER A 230 -5.88 17.12 29.73
N ASN A 231 -5.52 18.40 29.92
CA ASN A 231 -6.15 19.26 30.91
C ASN A 231 -7.69 19.35 30.73
N ASN A 232 -8.16 19.23 29.49
CA ASN A 232 -9.59 19.21 29.18
C ASN A 232 -10.26 17.95 29.72
N TRP A 233 -9.62 16.78 29.55
CA TRP A 233 -10.10 15.52 30.13
C TRP A 233 -10.11 15.58 31.65
N LEU A 234 -8.99 15.99 32.27
CA LEU A 234 -8.90 16.13 33.72
C LEU A 234 -9.97 17.10 34.26
N GLY A 235 -10.25 18.20 33.56
CA GLY A 235 -11.32 19.14 33.92
C GLY A 235 -12.72 18.53 33.83
N ALA A 236 -13.01 17.76 32.78
CA ALA A 236 -14.29 17.06 32.62
C ALA A 236 -14.50 16.00 33.71
N VAL A 237 -13.44 15.27 34.06
CA VAL A 237 -13.43 14.28 35.15
C VAL A 237 -13.59 14.95 36.52
N LYS A 238 -12.92 16.08 36.76
CA LYS A 238 -13.05 16.88 38.00
C LYS A 238 -14.46 17.44 38.19
N THR A 239 -15.18 17.71 37.09
CA THR A 239 -16.57 18.15 37.15
C THR A 239 -17.49 17.05 37.72
N ILE A 240 -17.20 15.77 37.46
CA ILE A 240 -17.87 14.64 38.10
C ILE A 240 -17.62 14.66 39.61
N ASP A 241 -16.36 14.88 40.03
CA ASP A 241 -16.02 14.94 41.46
C ASP A 241 -16.75 16.06 42.19
N HIS A 242 -16.81 17.25 41.58
CA HIS A 242 -17.55 18.39 42.12
C HIS A 242 -19.06 18.11 42.20
N LEU A 243 -19.63 17.43 41.20
CA LEU A 243 -21.03 17.04 41.20
C LEU A 243 -21.33 16.07 42.34
N LEU A 244 -20.52 15.02 42.49
CA LEU A 244 -20.69 14.03 43.56
C LEU A 244 -20.50 14.66 44.95
N LEU A 245 -19.57 15.60 45.09
CA LEU A 245 -19.40 16.36 46.32
C LEU A 245 -20.64 17.21 46.66
N SER A 246 -21.29 17.80 45.64
CA SER A 246 -22.46 18.66 45.83
C SER A 246 -23.71 17.94 46.34
N VAL A 247 -23.80 16.64 46.13
CA VAL A 247 -24.93 15.80 46.56
C VAL A 247 -24.62 14.90 47.75
N ALA A 248 -23.38 14.97 48.26
CA ALA A 248 -22.97 14.24 49.44
C ALA A 248 -23.51 14.90 50.73
N PRO A 249 -23.86 14.12 51.77
CA PRO A 249 -24.23 14.67 53.07
C PRO A 249 -23.11 15.57 53.61
N THR A 250 -23.46 16.79 54.02
CA THR A 250 -22.49 17.80 54.48
C THR A 250 -22.70 18.06 55.97
N GLU A 251 -21.77 17.61 56.82
CA GLU A 251 -21.91 17.68 58.28
C GLU A 251 -21.18 18.89 58.93
N ASP A 252 -20.24 19.52 58.22
CA ASP A 252 -19.36 20.57 58.76
C ASP A 252 -19.41 21.90 57.96
N ASP A 253 -19.26 23.03 58.65
CA ASP A 253 -19.25 24.39 58.09
C ASP A 253 -18.10 24.62 57.11
N ALA A 254 -16.96 23.96 57.32
CA ALA A 254 -15.85 24.01 56.36
C ALA A 254 -16.20 23.34 55.02
N ALA A 255 -16.96 22.25 55.06
CA ALA A 255 -17.45 21.57 53.85
C ALA A 255 -18.53 22.40 53.14
N ARG A 256 -19.42 23.06 53.89
CA ARG A 256 -20.42 23.99 53.36
C ARG A 256 -19.79 25.19 52.63
N LYS A 257 -18.74 25.78 53.20
CA LYS A 257 -17.97 26.87 52.54
C LYS A 257 -17.28 26.40 51.26
N LYS A 258 -16.73 25.18 51.22
CA LYS A 258 -16.13 24.60 50.02
C LYS A 258 -17.17 24.41 48.91
N LEU A 259 -18.36 23.92 49.24
CA LEU A 259 -19.47 23.78 48.28
C LEU A 259 -19.88 25.12 47.67
N PHE A 260 -20.02 26.16 48.50
CA PHE A 260 -20.39 27.50 48.02
C PHE A 260 -19.45 28.03 46.92
N ASN A 261 -18.15 27.75 47.04
CA ASN A 261 -17.16 28.16 46.03
C ASN A 261 -17.16 27.27 44.77
N ILE A 262 -17.54 26.00 44.89
CA ILE A 262 -17.49 25.02 43.80
C ILE A 262 -18.74 25.06 42.92
N VAL A 263 -19.93 25.32 43.50
CA VAL A 263 -21.22 25.27 42.78
C VAL A 263 -21.27 26.17 41.54
N PRO A 264 -20.83 27.45 41.58
CA PRO A 264 -20.84 28.30 40.39
C PRO A 264 -19.99 27.74 39.23
N ILE A 265 -18.83 27.18 39.56
CA ILE A 265 -17.90 26.59 38.59
C ILE A 265 -18.49 25.28 38.03
N LEU A 266 -19.07 24.45 38.91
CA LEU A 266 -19.75 23.21 38.54
C LEU A 266 -20.89 23.47 37.55
N LEU A 267 -21.79 24.41 37.85
CA LEU A 267 -22.92 24.75 36.97
C LEU A 267 -22.45 25.27 35.62
N LYS A 268 -21.42 26.12 35.60
CA LYS A 268 -20.81 26.61 34.36
C LYS A 268 -20.27 25.45 33.52
N ASN A 269 -19.50 24.55 34.12
CA ASN A 269 -18.90 23.41 33.44
C ASN A 269 -19.96 22.43 32.93
N LEU A 270 -20.96 22.11 33.75
CA LEU A 270 -22.07 21.23 33.36
C LEU A 270 -22.83 21.80 32.17
N ARG A 271 -23.18 23.09 32.21
CA ARG A 271 -23.88 23.75 31.10
C ARG A 271 -23.05 23.75 29.82
N GLN A 272 -21.76 24.08 29.90
CA GLN A 272 -20.87 24.08 28.73
C GLN A 272 -20.68 22.68 28.16
N GLY A 273 -20.45 21.69 29.01
CA GLY A 273 -20.25 20.30 28.60
C GLY A 273 -21.50 19.70 27.96
N LEU A 274 -22.66 19.79 28.62
CA LEU A 274 -23.90 19.19 28.12
C LEU A 274 -24.39 19.86 26.82
N ASN A 275 -24.19 21.18 26.68
CA ASN A 275 -24.46 21.86 25.41
C ASN A 275 -23.55 21.38 24.27
N SER A 276 -22.31 21.00 24.57
CA SER A 276 -21.36 20.53 23.54
C SER A 276 -21.72 19.18 22.92
N VAL A 277 -22.59 18.42 23.60
CA VAL A 277 -23.10 17.12 23.14
C VAL A 277 -24.59 17.13 22.82
N SER A 278 -25.17 18.34 22.71
CA SER A 278 -26.60 18.53 22.43
C SER A 278 -27.52 17.75 23.37
N PHE A 279 -27.11 17.57 24.63
CA PHE A 279 -27.90 16.85 25.60
C PHE A 279 -29.10 17.70 26.04
N ASN A 280 -30.31 17.19 25.81
CA ASN A 280 -31.54 17.79 26.30
C ASN A 280 -32.06 16.98 27.49
N PRO A 281 -32.09 17.53 28.72
CA PRO A 281 -32.57 16.82 29.91
C PRO A 281 -34.10 16.71 30.02
N PHE A 282 -34.86 17.17 29.01
CA PHE A 282 -36.33 17.19 28.98
C PHE A 282 -36.90 16.59 27.70
#